data_AF-W0JX86-F1
#
_entry.id   AF-W0JX86-F1
#
_cell.length_a   1.000
_cell.length_b   1.000
_cell.length_c   1.000
_cell.angle_alpha   90.00
_cell.angle_beta   90.00
_cell.angle_gamma   90.00
#
_symmetry.space_group_name_H-M   'P 1'
#
loop_
_entity.id
_entity.type
_entity.pdbx_description
1 polymer ?
#
loop_
_entity_poly.entity_id
_entity_poly.type
_entity_poly.pdbx_seq_one_letter_code
_entity_poly.pdbx_strand_id
1 'polypeptide(L)' 'MKYCLHCDWYTSKTDGRDRDNQSRKALDHFLDTGHSIETVDSSPAPKEILGSNLLLRKSKNE' A
#
# COMPACT_ATOMS: atom_id res chain seq x y z
N MET A 1 -5.98 4.19 2.38
CA MET A 1 -6.42 5.41 3.09
C MET A 1 -5.60 5.49 4.36
N LYS A 2 -5.42 6.69 4.90
CA LYS A 2 -4.69 6.92 6.15
C LYS A 2 -5.56 7.75 7.08
N TYR A 3 -5.49 7.50 8.38
CA TYR A 3 -6.28 8.21 9.38
C TYR A 3 -5.49 8.36 10.67
N CYS A 4 -5.77 9.43 11.39
CA CYS A 4 -5.20 9.70 12.69
C CYS A 4 -5.97 8.95 13.79
N LEU A 5 -5.27 8.47 14.80
CA LEU A 5 -5.88 7.81 15.96
C LEU A 5 -6.31 8.77 17.08
N HIS A 6 -5.88 10.04 16.99
CA HIS A 6 -6.07 11.02 18.05
C HIS A 6 -7.01 12.16 17.66
N CYS A 7 -7.29 12.35 16.36
CA CYS A 7 -8.19 13.38 15.85
C CYS A 7 -8.89 12.92 14.56
N ASP A 8 -9.84 13.71 14.08
CA ASP A 8 -10.65 13.43 12.90
C ASP A 8 -9.93 13.63 11.54
N TRP A 9 -8.60 13.58 11.53
CA TRP A 9 -7.82 13.73 10.29
C TRP A 9 -7.78 12.42 9.49
N TYR A 10 -8.06 12.49 8.19
CA TYR A 10 -7.96 11.35 7.27
C TYR A 10 -7.68 11.75 5.82
N THR A 11 -7.10 10.84 5.04
CA THR A 11 -6.90 11.01 3.59
C THR A 11 -7.79 10.04 2.81
N SER A 12 -8.68 10.57 1.97
CA SER A 12 -9.55 9.75 1.11
C SER A 12 -8.81 9.17 -0.11
N LYS A 13 -9.20 7.95 -0.52
CA LYS A 13 -8.77 7.32 -1.78
C LYS A 13 -9.40 7.97 -3.02
N THR A 14 -10.49 8.72 -2.87
CA THR A 14 -11.22 9.37 -3.97
C THR A 14 -10.50 10.57 -4.57
N ASP A 15 -9.46 11.10 -3.90
CA ASP A 15 -8.66 12.23 -4.40
C ASP A 15 -7.68 11.83 -5.53
N GLY A 16 -7.73 10.59 -6.03
CA GLY A 16 -7.10 10.16 -7.29
C GLY A 16 -5.58 10.33 -7.41
N ARG A 17 -4.90 10.88 -6.40
CA ARG A 17 -3.48 11.22 -6.42
C ARG A 17 -2.74 10.32 -5.46
N ASP A 18 -1.90 9.48 -6.07
CA ASP A 18 -0.75 8.74 -5.57
C ASP A 18 -0.69 8.41 -4.07
N ARG A 19 -0.48 7.11 -3.77
CA ARG A 19 -0.14 6.64 -2.40
C ARG A 19 1.02 7.43 -1.78
N ASP A 20 1.93 7.94 -2.62
CA ASP A 20 3.03 8.82 -2.25
C ASP A 20 2.54 10.16 -1.66
N ASN A 21 1.54 10.80 -2.28
CA ASN A 21 0.92 12.02 -1.79
C ASN A 21 0.21 11.80 -0.44
N GLN A 22 -0.51 10.67 -0.30
CA GLN A 22 -1.13 10.29 0.98
C GLN A 22 -0.07 10.09 2.07
N SER A 23 1.07 9.51 1.71
CA SER A 23 2.17 9.28 2.66
C SER A 23 2.84 10.58 3.08
N ARG A 24 3.07 11.54 2.16
CA ARG A 24 3.57 12.87 2.54
C ARG A 24 2.64 13.60 3.49
N LYS A 25 1.34 13.64 3.19
CA LYS A 25 0.35 14.29 4.06
C LYS A 25 0.28 13.68 5.47
N ALA A 26 0.45 12.35 5.57
CA ALA A 26 0.49 11.67 6.86
C ALA A 26 1.75 12.01 7.66
N LEU A 27 2.91 12.09 7.00
CA LEU A 27 4.15 12.49 7.65
C LEU A 27 4.08 13.95 8.12
N ASP A 28 3.55 14.84 7.29
CA ASP A 28 3.33 16.24 7.64
C ASP A 28 2.46 16.39 8.90
N HIS A 29 1.33 15.67 8.96
CA HIS A 29 0.46 15.67 10.13
C HIS A 29 1.15 15.12 11.39
N PHE A 30 1.91 14.02 11.25
CA PHE A 30 2.67 13.46 12.36
C PHE A 30 3.73 14.44 12.88
N LEU A 31 4.42 15.15 11.99
CA LEU A 31 5.45 16.12 12.37
C LEU A 31 4.87 17.37 13.05
N ASP A 32 3.71 17.84 12.60
CA ASP A 32 3.03 19.01 13.16
C ASP A 32 2.37 18.72 14.52
N THR A 33 1.74 17.55 14.66
CA THR A 33 0.88 17.23 15.82
C THR A 33 1.46 16.16 16.76
N GLY A 34 2.44 15.37 16.30
CA GLY A 34 2.93 14.20 17.02
C GLY A 34 1.94 13.03 17.06
N HIS A 35 0.84 13.07 16.30
CA HIS A 35 -0.19 12.04 16.37
C HIS A 35 0.12 10.81 15.51
N SER A 36 -0.17 9.64 16.07
CA SER A 36 -0.04 8.36 15.36
C SER A 36 -1.04 8.25 14.20
N ILE A 37 -0.52 7.96 13.00
CA ILE A 37 -1.29 7.73 11.77
C ILE A 37 -1.27 6.24 11.40
N GLU A 38 -2.45 5.65 11.21
CA GLU A 38 -2.61 4.29 10.70
C GLU A 38 -2.93 4.27 9.19
N THR A 39 -2.44 3.24 8.50
CA THR A 39 -2.68 3.05 7.07
C THR A 39 -3.61 1.86 6.83
N VAL A 40 -4.85 2.13 6.44
CA VAL A 40 -5.76 1.11 5.94
C VAL A 40 -5.55 0.91 4.45
N ASP A 41 -4.74 -0.08 4.13
CA ASP A 41 -4.62 -0.59 2.79
C ASP A 41 -5.75 -1.57 2.50
N SER A 42 -6.89 -1.07 2.04
CA SER A 42 -7.91 -1.94 1.41
C SER A 42 -7.47 -2.33 0.00
N SER A 43 -6.27 -2.92 -0.14
CA SER A 43 -5.94 -3.69 -1.32
C SER A 43 -6.56 -5.07 -1.13
N PRO A 44 -7.38 -5.57 -2.06
CA PRO A 44 -7.56 -7.02 -2.14
C PRO A 44 -6.16 -7.63 -2.27
N ALA A 45 -5.93 -8.75 -1.60
CA ALA A 45 -4.67 -9.48 -1.58
C ALA A 45 -3.94 -9.43 -2.94
N PRO A 46 -2.59 -9.45 -2.98
CA PRO A 46 -1.90 -9.66 -4.23
C PRO A 46 -2.45 -10.94 -4.83
N LYS A 47 -3.24 -10.81 -5.91
CA LYS A 47 -3.47 -11.88 -6.86
C LYS A 47 -2.08 -12.31 -7.28
N GLU A 48 -1.66 -13.45 -6.75
CA GLU A 48 -0.57 -14.31 -7.19
C GLU A 48 0.35 -13.60 -8.19
N ILE A 49 1.55 -13.21 -7.74
CA ILE A 49 2.63 -13.05 -8.71
C ILE A 49 2.71 -14.39 -9.42
N LEU A 50 2.17 -14.47 -10.65
CA LEU A 50 2.27 -15.61 -11.55
C LEU A 50 3.74 -15.72 -11.98
N GLY A 51 4.58 -16.08 -11.03
CA GLY A 51 5.96 -16.52 -11.20
C GLY A 51 5.96 -18.03 -11.28
N SER A 52 5.28 -18.59 -12.27
CA SER A 52 5.32 -20.02 -12.59
C SER A 52 5.84 -20.23 -14.02
N ASN A 53 6.93 -19.55 -14.38
CA ASN A 53 7.74 -19.89 -15.55
C ASN A 53 9.05 -20.56 -15.14
N LEU A 54 8.98 -21.55 -14.25
CA LEU A 54 10.07 -22.51 -14.02
C LEU A 54 9.61 -23.94 -14.32
N LEU A 55 9.05 -24.15 -15.51
CA LEU A 55 9.09 -25.48 -16.14
C LEU A 55 10.28 -25.50 -17.10
N LEU A 56 11.48 -25.64 -16.53
CA LEU A 56 12.63 -26.12 -17.31
C LEU A 56 12.28 -27.53 -17.76
N ARG A 57 11.95 -27.64 -19.04
CA ARG A 57 11.68 -28.89 -19.78
C ARG A 57 12.68 -29.96 -19.36
N LYS A 58 12.18 -31.06 -18.78
CA LYS A 58 12.90 -32.35 -18.83
C LYS A 58 13.01 -32.73 -20.31
N SER A 59 14.16 -32.47 -20.92
CA SER A 59 14.53 -33.13 -22.18
C SER A 59 14.73 -34.61 -21.89
N LYS A 60 13.79 -35.43 -22.38
CA LYS A 60 13.98 -36.85 -22.64
C LYS A 60 14.44 -37.00 -24.10
N ASN A 61 15.73 -37.19 -24.30
CA ASN A 61 16.37 -37.79 -25.47
C ASN A 61 17.59 -38.49 -24.85
N GLU A 62 17.87 -39.78 -24.96
CA GLU A 62 17.45 -40.89 -25.83
C GLU A 62 17.97 -42.19 -25.18
#